data_AF-A0A0K9FGE1-F1
#
_entry.id   AF-A0A0K9FGE1-F1
#
_cell.length_a   1.000
_cell.length_b   1.000
_cell.length_c   1.000
_cell.angle_alpha   90.00
_cell.angle_beta   90.00
_cell.angle_gamma   90.00
#
_symmetry.space_group_name_H-M   'P 1'
#
loop_
_entity.id
_entity.type
_entity.pdbx_description
1 polymer ?
#
loop_
_entity_poly.entity_id
_entity_poly.type
_entity_poly.pdbx_seq_one_letter_code
_entity_poly.pdbx_strand_id
1 'polypeptide(L)'
;MKYIEPVKSVVLFLLVMLSVVLTFMIWTYTPDYKFIEQTEGKEILIGPQKEMKDVIRPYKAIYRFDKEFTGTVSNSAMVDIMEAFQGWNILDLMPVDNNLKADSVNEMIRTNNSMTVFFPGEIPYSAFNTIFQFADKELPETTFNRMIIDWSKYNNKELQVFFLSGNNELLMRSHVSLENANQFVRNIIEPAKTYSTFKEVERDGFISLYIANDKIESAKYTYFIEEKPELFKDVLFTNLNNVVRTDESATTEKYHDGMSRMVIDSKAKSLTYVYPAAESSVRIEPSKLFTDSFEFINEHGGFTDDYRLVSSSTSNNQLDYQLYLHGLPIYSDQAINRITTVWGDNRIFRYKRPYFSFEKDITSEKEMKELPSGSEIVEKIKKLNNIDLSDIDDIVVGFYLTYDQSTIVTLEPCWFVIRNGISTKLTPDILGGVKNGLE
;
A
#
# COMPACT_ATOMS: atom_id res chain seq x y z
N MET A 1 55.99 -42.56 48.77
CA MET A 1 55.49 -41.51 47.86
C MET A 1 56.21 -41.58 46.51
N LYS A 2 55.85 -42.50 45.61
CA LYS A 2 56.52 -42.59 44.28
C LYS A 2 55.60 -42.95 43.10
N TYR A 3 54.28 -42.98 43.32
CA TYR A 3 53.29 -43.32 42.30
C TYR A 3 52.18 -42.26 42.13
N ILE A 4 52.25 -41.12 42.83
CA ILE A 4 51.21 -40.08 42.76
C ILE A 4 51.36 -39.21 41.51
N GLU A 5 52.59 -38.90 41.08
CA GLU A 5 52.84 -38.11 39.87
C GLU A 5 52.36 -38.80 38.57
N PRO A 6 52.69 -40.07 38.29
CA PRO A 6 52.21 -40.71 37.07
C PRO A 6 50.68 -40.87 37.05
N VAL A 7 50.05 -41.11 38.21
CA VAL A 7 48.58 -41.21 38.31
C VAL A 7 47.92 -39.85 38.02
N LYS A 8 48.47 -38.74 38.54
CA LYS A 8 47.95 -37.40 38.23
C LYS A 8 48.08 -37.06 36.75
N SER A 9 49.21 -37.41 36.12
CA SER A 9 49.41 -37.20 34.68
C SER A 9 48.47 -38.04 33.82
N VAL A 10 48.21 -39.30 34.21
CA VAL A 10 47.27 -40.18 33.51
C VAL A 10 45.83 -39.67 33.65
N VAL A 11 45.42 -39.25 34.86
CA VAL A 11 44.08 -38.68 35.09
C VAL A 11 43.89 -37.38 34.30
N LEU A 12 44.90 -36.51 34.29
CA LEU A 12 44.86 -35.27 33.52
C LEU A 12 44.74 -35.54 32.02
N PHE A 13 45.53 -36.48 31.50
CA PHE A 13 45.45 -36.87 30.09
C PHE A 13 44.07 -37.41 29.71
N LEU A 14 43.46 -38.21 30.59
CA LEU A 14 42.11 -38.76 30.38
C LEU A 14 41.04 -37.65 30.39
N LEU A 15 41.17 -36.67 31.30
CA LEU A 15 40.31 -35.49 31.36
C LEU A 15 40.40 -34.62 30.09
N VAL A 16 41.62 -34.41 29.58
CA VAL A 16 41.83 -33.66 28.34
C VAL A 16 41.22 -34.40 27.15
N MET A 17 41.41 -35.71 27.05
CA MET A 17 40.78 -36.53 26.00
C MET A 17 39.25 -36.49 26.09
N LEU A 18 38.68 -36.58 27.30
CA LEU A 18 37.24 -36.48 27.51
C LEU A 18 36.71 -35.11 27.08
N SER A 19 37.42 -34.02 27.41
CA SER A 19 37.05 -32.66 26.99
C SER A 19 37.05 -32.51 25.47
N VAL A 20 38.05 -33.07 24.79
CA VAL A 20 38.13 -33.04 23.31
C VAL A 20 36.99 -33.84 22.69
N VAL A 21 36.67 -35.02 23.22
CA VAL A 21 35.55 -35.85 22.75
C VAL A 21 34.21 -35.15 22.98
N LEU A 22 34.01 -34.52 24.14
CA LEU A 22 32.77 -33.81 24.45
C LEU A 22 32.60 -32.58 23.55
N THR A 23 33.68 -31.84 23.32
CA THR A 23 33.69 -30.68 22.42
C THR A 23 33.40 -31.12 20.98
N PHE A 24 34.00 -32.22 20.54
CA PHE A 24 33.72 -32.81 19.24
C PHE A 24 32.26 -33.27 19.13
N MET A 25 31.70 -33.89 20.17
CA MET A 25 30.28 -34.23 20.23
C MET A 25 29.40 -33.00 20.07
N ILE A 26 29.64 -31.92 20.81
CA ILE A 26 28.84 -30.68 20.71
C ILE A 26 28.97 -30.05 19.32
N TRP A 27 30.18 -30.02 18.75
CA TRP A 27 30.42 -29.44 17.43
C TRP A 27 29.83 -30.28 16.29
N THR A 28 29.72 -31.59 16.48
CA THR A 28 29.10 -32.52 15.51
C THR A 28 27.63 -32.81 15.84
N TYR A 29 27.10 -32.25 16.92
CA TYR A 29 25.70 -32.38 17.29
C TYR A 29 24.89 -31.37 16.49
N THR A 30 24.47 -31.80 15.30
CA THR A 30 23.31 -31.21 14.64
C THR A 30 22.08 -31.72 15.39
N PRO A 31 21.27 -30.86 16.03
CA PRO A 31 19.98 -31.27 16.55
C PRO A 31 19.20 -31.85 15.36
N ASP A 32 18.67 -33.07 15.50
CA ASP A 32 17.51 -33.45 14.72
C ASP A 32 16.40 -32.49 15.17
N TYR A 33 16.33 -31.33 14.52
CA TYR A 33 15.04 -30.69 14.35
C TYR A 33 14.24 -31.75 13.62
N LYS A 34 13.49 -32.55 14.38
CA LYS A 34 12.31 -33.18 13.83
C LYS A 34 11.56 -32.01 13.22
N PHE A 35 11.62 -31.90 11.90
CA PHE A 35 10.58 -31.22 11.17
C PHE A 35 9.31 -31.70 11.85
N ILE A 36 8.60 -30.77 12.49
CA ILE A 36 7.19 -31.00 12.72
C ILE A 36 6.74 -31.35 11.31
N GLU A 37 6.39 -32.62 11.07
CA GLU A 37 5.74 -33.01 9.84
C GLU A 37 4.60 -32.01 9.73
N GLN A 38 4.76 -31.04 8.82
CA GLN A 38 3.64 -30.26 8.36
C GLN A 38 2.71 -31.34 7.87
N THR A 39 1.68 -31.61 8.67
CA THR A 39 0.53 -32.37 8.24
C THR A 39 0.30 -31.97 6.80
N GLU A 40 0.31 -32.91 5.85
CA GLU A 40 -0.04 -32.68 4.45
C GLU A 40 -1.54 -32.30 4.34
N GLY A 41 -1.99 -31.34 5.15
CA GLY A 41 -3.20 -30.58 4.96
C GLY A 41 -2.86 -29.56 3.90
N LYS A 42 -3.41 -29.76 2.72
CA LYS A 42 -3.39 -28.80 1.62
C LYS A 42 -3.60 -27.38 2.17
N GLU A 43 -2.56 -26.55 2.09
CA GLU A 43 -2.62 -25.15 2.54
C GLU A 43 -3.79 -24.46 1.82
N ILE A 44 -4.78 -24.00 2.59
CA ILE A 44 -5.98 -23.40 2.02
C ILE A 44 -5.62 -21.97 1.61
N LEU A 45 -5.44 -21.77 0.31
CA LEU A 45 -5.26 -20.44 -0.27
C LEU A 45 -6.60 -19.91 -0.79
N ILE A 46 -6.94 -18.68 -0.41
CA ILE A 46 -8.13 -17.98 -0.90
C ILE A 46 -7.91 -17.47 -2.34
N GLY A 47 -6.70 -16.97 -2.60
CA GLY A 47 -6.27 -16.43 -3.88
C GLY A 47 -4.75 -16.59 -4.07
N PRO A 48 -4.19 -16.06 -5.17
CA PRO A 48 -2.75 -16.07 -5.37
C PRO A 48 -2.05 -15.14 -4.36
N GLN A 49 -0.89 -15.57 -3.86
CA GLN A 49 -0.03 -14.71 -3.08
C GLN A 49 0.56 -13.58 -3.96
N LYS A 50 0.79 -12.42 -3.36
CA LYS A 50 1.32 -11.20 -3.98
C LYS A 50 2.73 -10.91 -3.52
N GLU A 51 3.45 -10.09 -4.28
CA GLU A 51 4.71 -9.51 -3.84
C GLU A 51 4.47 -8.11 -3.23
N MET A 52 5.38 -7.61 -2.39
CA MET A 52 5.23 -6.28 -1.77
C MET A 52 5.10 -5.16 -2.81
N LYS A 53 5.79 -5.26 -3.95
CA LYS A 53 5.68 -4.31 -5.07
C LYS A 53 4.29 -4.30 -5.75
N ASP A 54 3.46 -5.31 -5.53
CA ASP A 54 2.09 -5.31 -6.06
C ASP A 54 1.16 -4.45 -5.20
N VAL A 55 1.42 -4.37 -3.89
CA VAL A 55 0.61 -3.59 -2.95
C VAL A 55 1.15 -2.17 -2.74
N ILE A 56 2.42 -1.92 -3.05
CA ILE A 56 3.04 -0.59 -3.03
C ILE A 56 3.16 -0.09 -4.47
N ARG A 57 2.21 0.75 -4.90
CA ARG A 57 2.25 1.38 -6.24
C ARG A 57 1.90 2.85 -6.18
N PRO A 58 2.57 3.68 -7.01
CA PRO A 58 2.19 5.06 -7.17
C PRO A 58 0.87 5.16 -7.92
N TYR A 59 0.16 6.27 -7.72
CA TYR A 59 -1.10 6.54 -8.42
C TYR A 59 -0.99 7.74 -9.38
N LYS A 60 0.08 8.52 -9.26
CA LYS A 60 0.29 9.75 -10.03
C LYS A 60 1.79 10.01 -10.13
N ALA A 61 2.23 10.44 -11.30
CA ALA A 61 3.55 11.02 -11.51
C ALA A 61 3.43 12.32 -12.30
N ILE A 62 4.11 13.35 -11.84
CA ILE A 62 4.21 14.64 -12.55
C ILE A 62 5.66 14.93 -12.87
N TYR A 63 5.86 15.66 -13.95
CA TYR A 63 7.16 16.00 -14.50
C TYR A 63 7.19 17.50 -14.75
N ARG A 64 8.36 18.09 -14.56
CA ARG A 64 8.59 19.51 -14.80
C ARG A 64 9.62 19.68 -15.92
N PHE A 65 9.16 20.17 -17.07
CA PHE A 65 9.99 20.52 -18.23
C PHE A 65 9.71 21.95 -18.65
N ASP A 66 10.74 22.75 -18.90
CA ASP A 66 10.65 24.11 -19.43
C ASP A 66 9.55 24.99 -18.81
N LYS A 67 9.34 24.83 -17.50
CA LYS A 67 8.31 25.53 -16.69
C LYS A 67 6.85 25.11 -16.95
N GLU A 68 6.62 23.97 -17.59
CA GLU A 68 5.32 23.31 -17.71
C GLU A 68 5.28 22.02 -16.91
N PHE A 69 4.12 21.68 -16.36
CA PHE A 69 3.88 20.39 -15.73
C PHE A 69 3.22 19.44 -16.73
N THR A 70 3.85 18.31 -16.99
CA THR A 70 3.21 17.15 -17.62
C THR A 70 3.04 16.05 -16.59
N GLY A 71 2.18 15.07 -16.85
CA GLY A 71 1.97 14.01 -15.89
C GLY A 71 1.04 12.91 -16.35
N THR A 72 1.00 11.85 -15.57
CA THR A 72 0.20 10.67 -15.87
C THR A 72 -0.35 10.07 -14.59
N VAL A 73 -1.57 9.55 -14.72
CA VAL A 73 -2.26 8.70 -13.73
C VAL A 73 -2.53 7.31 -14.32
N SER A 74 -1.96 7.00 -15.48
CA SER A 74 -2.17 5.71 -16.15
C SER A 74 -1.50 4.58 -15.37
N ASN A 75 -2.24 3.49 -15.18
CA ASN A 75 -1.70 2.28 -14.54
C ASN A 75 -0.46 1.73 -15.25
N SER A 76 -0.44 1.73 -16.59
CA SER A 76 0.70 1.21 -17.35
C SER A 76 1.95 2.05 -17.10
N ALA A 77 1.81 3.38 -17.11
CA ALA A 77 2.93 4.27 -16.82
C ALA A 77 3.44 4.10 -15.37
N MET A 78 2.54 3.88 -14.40
CA MET A 78 2.96 3.59 -13.02
C MET A 78 3.74 2.28 -12.94
N VAL A 79 3.35 1.25 -13.70
CA VAL A 79 4.12 -0.02 -13.79
C VAL A 79 5.49 0.25 -14.41
N ASP A 80 5.55 0.94 -15.55
CA ASP A 80 6.81 1.23 -16.24
C ASP A 80 7.78 2.04 -15.36
N ILE A 81 7.26 3.00 -14.58
CA ILE A 81 8.05 3.78 -13.61
C ILE A 81 8.62 2.86 -12.52
N MET A 82 7.79 1.98 -11.95
CA MET A 82 8.22 1.05 -10.89
C MET A 82 9.24 0.02 -11.42
N GLU A 83 9.10 -0.43 -12.66
CA GLU A 83 10.09 -1.28 -13.33
C GLU A 83 11.39 -0.53 -13.60
N ALA A 84 11.32 0.75 -14.01
CA ALA A 84 12.51 1.57 -14.24
C ALA A 84 13.29 1.83 -12.94
N PHE A 85 12.60 1.86 -11.81
CA PHE A 85 13.14 1.98 -10.46
C PHE A 85 13.80 0.69 -9.97
N GLN A 86 13.40 -0.46 -10.51
CA GLN A 86 13.91 -1.75 -10.08
C GLN A 86 15.42 -1.83 -10.28
N GLY A 87 16.14 -2.12 -9.20
CA GLY A 87 17.60 -2.25 -9.22
C GLY A 87 18.37 -0.93 -9.10
N TRP A 88 17.70 0.20 -8.85
CA TRP A 88 18.39 1.41 -8.44
C TRP A 88 19.08 1.21 -7.09
N ASN A 89 20.33 1.67 -7.02
CA ASN A 89 21.10 1.71 -5.78
C ASN A 89 20.92 3.10 -5.15
N ILE A 90 20.18 3.16 -4.05
CA ILE A 90 20.05 4.37 -3.24
C ILE A 90 21.28 4.48 -2.34
N LEU A 91 21.99 5.60 -2.49
CA LEU A 91 23.24 5.89 -1.80
C LEU A 91 23.09 7.13 -0.90
N ASP A 92 23.79 7.11 0.23
CA ASP A 92 23.88 8.18 1.22
C ASP A 92 22.50 8.74 1.62
N LEU A 93 21.64 7.91 2.22
CA LEU A 93 20.33 8.35 2.68
C LEU A 93 20.48 9.20 3.94
N MET A 94 20.32 10.52 3.81
CA MET A 94 20.56 11.47 4.90
C MET A 94 19.33 12.37 5.14
N PRO A 95 19.01 12.68 6.41
CA PRO A 95 17.97 13.66 6.71
C PRO A 95 18.40 15.06 6.27
N VAL A 96 17.47 15.80 5.69
CA VAL A 96 17.61 17.23 5.39
C VAL A 96 16.86 17.98 6.48
N ASP A 97 17.56 18.32 7.56
CA ASP A 97 16.97 19.02 8.70
C ASP A 97 16.64 20.46 8.30
N ASN A 98 15.36 20.73 8.06
CA ASN A 98 14.79 22.04 7.86
C ASN A 98 13.33 21.98 8.31
N ASN A 99 12.83 23.04 8.98
CA ASN A 99 11.39 23.28 9.14
C ASN A 99 10.75 23.40 7.75
N LEU A 100 10.41 22.27 7.13
CA LEU A 100 9.88 22.18 5.77
C LEU A 100 8.52 22.83 5.73
N LYS A 101 8.50 24.08 5.27
CA LYS A 101 7.26 24.76 4.95
C LYS A 101 6.71 24.20 3.65
N ALA A 102 5.38 24.21 3.50
CA ALA A 102 4.73 23.82 2.26
C ALA A 102 5.30 24.55 1.03
N ASP A 103 5.61 25.84 1.16
CA ASP A 103 6.23 26.62 0.08
C ASP A 103 7.58 26.05 -0.36
N SER A 104 8.41 25.59 0.58
CA SER A 104 9.70 24.97 0.26
C SER A 104 9.52 23.67 -0.51
N VAL A 105 8.50 22.88 -0.16
CA VAL A 105 8.15 21.67 -0.91
C VAL A 105 7.63 22.00 -2.30
N ASN A 106 6.75 23.01 -2.43
CA ASN A 106 6.25 23.47 -3.72
C ASN A 106 7.39 23.93 -4.62
N GLU A 107 8.38 24.66 -4.10
CA GLU A 107 9.59 25.03 -4.85
C GLU A 107 10.39 23.81 -5.30
N MET A 108 10.53 22.78 -4.45
CA MET A 108 11.19 21.53 -4.85
C MET A 108 10.46 20.85 -6.01
N ILE A 109 9.13 20.74 -5.96
CA ILE A 109 8.33 20.15 -7.05
C ILE A 109 8.39 21.01 -8.32
N ARG A 110 8.51 22.33 -8.19
CA ARG A 110 8.66 23.28 -9.31
C ARG A 110 10.06 23.26 -9.95
N THR A 111 11.02 22.54 -9.37
CA THR A 111 12.39 22.41 -9.91
C THR A 111 12.33 21.84 -11.32
N ASN A 112 12.95 22.54 -12.27
CA ASN A 112 12.98 22.06 -13.65
C ASN A 112 13.83 20.79 -13.77
N ASN A 113 13.55 19.94 -14.76
CA ASN A 113 14.23 18.65 -14.92
C ASN A 113 14.02 17.72 -13.71
N SER A 114 12.80 17.68 -13.20
CA SER A 114 12.43 16.81 -12.10
C SER A 114 11.11 16.09 -12.33
N MET A 115 10.94 14.94 -11.67
CA MET A 115 9.64 14.29 -11.51
C MET A 115 9.29 14.16 -10.05
N THR A 116 8.00 14.20 -9.75
CA THR A 116 7.46 13.82 -8.46
C THR A 116 6.54 12.62 -8.63
N VAL A 117 6.82 11.54 -7.92
CA VAL A 117 6.00 10.33 -7.84
C VAL A 117 5.22 10.35 -6.54
N PHE A 118 3.91 10.14 -6.64
CA PHE A 118 2.99 10.16 -5.51
C PHE A 118 2.48 8.75 -5.21
N PHE A 119 2.65 8.34 -3.97
CA PHE A 119 2.07 7.14 -3.39
C PHE A 119 0.85 7.51 -2.55
N PRO A 120 -0.19 6.67 -2.54
CA PRO A 120 -1.42 7.03 -1.84
C PRO A 120 -1.28 6.87 -0.31
N GLY A 121 -0.40 5.96 0.15
CA GLY A 121 -0.11 5.74 1.56
C GLY A 121 1.35 6.01 1.93
N GLU A 122 1.60 6.13 3.23
CA GLU A 122 2.92 6.21 3.85
C GLU A 122 3.64 4.86 3.79
N ILE A 123 4.82 4.83 3.17
CA ILE A 123 5.59 3.61 2.94
C ILE A 123 6.86 3.62 3.78
N PRO A 124 7.11 2.60 4.61
CA PRO A 124 8.39 2.43 5.30
C PRO A 124 9.53 2.21 4.30
N TYR A 125 10.71 2.78 4.57
CA TYR A 125 11.90 2.59 3.71
C TYR A 125 12.25 1.10 3.53
N SER A 126 12.15 0.31 4.59
CA SER A 126 12.42 -1.13 4.56
C SER A 126 11.49 -1.90 3.62
N ALA A 127 10.23 -1.47 3.48
CA ALA A 127 9.28 -2.09 2.55
C ALA A 127 9.66 -1.81 1.08
N PHE A 128 10.32 -0.68 0.84
CA PHE A 128 10.80 -0.31 -0.49
C PHE A 128 12.10 -1.01 -0.89
N ASN A 129 12.75 -1.77 0.01
CA ASN A 129 13.91 -2.61 -0.31
C ASN A 129 13.60 -3.70 -1.34
N THR A 130 12.32 -4.04 -1.55
CA THR A 130 11.92 -4.96 -2.61
C THR A 130 11.95 -4.33 -4.00
N ILE A 131 12.01 -3.00 -4.07
CA ILE A 131 12.02 -2.21 -5.32
C ILE A 131 13.42 -1.61 -5.54
N PHE A 132 14.01 -1.02 -4.50
CA PHE A 132 15.35 -0.45 -4.51
C PHE A 132 16.34 -1.25 -3.68
N GLN A 133 17.62 -1.15 -4.03
CA GLN A 133 18.70 -1.58 -3.15
C GLN A 133 19.22 -0.36 -2.40
N PHE A 134 19.16 -0.39 -1.07
CA PHE A 134 19.78 0.64 -0.25
C PHE A 134 21.18 0.16 0.14
N ALA A 135 22.19 1.01 -0.05
CA ALA A 135 23.56 0.70 0.37
C ALA A 135 23.72 0.76 1.90
N ASP A 136 22.91 1.58 2.56
CA ASP A 136 22.90 1.71 4.02
C ASP A 136 22.30 0.46 4.67
N LYS A 137 23.01 -0.08 5.67
CA LYS A 137 22.57 -1.31 6.37
C LYS A 137 21.41 -1.08 7.33
N GLU A 138 21.35 0.11 7.91
CA GLU A 138 20.32 0.53 8.85
C GLU A 138 19.48 1.60 8.16
N LEU A 139 18.21 1.30 7.93
CA LEU A 139 17.27 2.24 7.34
C LEU A 139 16.51 3.00 8.43
N PRO A 140 16.13 4.25 8.17
CA PRO A 140 15.31 5.01 9.09
C PRO A 140 13.95 4.34 9.34
N GLU A 141 13.54 4.24 10.60
CA GLU A 141 12.19 3.84 11.01
C GLU A 141 11.20 4.98 10.84
N THR A 142 11.01 5.39 9.59
CA THR A 142 10.07 6.41 9.18
C THR A 142 9.48 6.07 7.82
N THR A 143 8.57 6.91 7.33
CA THR A 143 7.83 6.67 6.10
C THR A 143 7.93 7.84 5.14
N PHE A 144 7.62 7.56 3.87
CA PHE A 144 7.44 8.58 2.84
C PHE A 144 6.24 8.22 1.97
N ASN A 145 5.63 9.22 1.35
CA ASN A 145 4.60 9.01 0.33
C ASN A 145 4.87 9.76 -0.98
N ARG A 146 5.97 10.51 -1.03
CA ARG A 146 6.39 11.24 -2.23
C ARG A 146 7.88 11.06 -2.49
N MET A 147 8.21 10.85 -3.75
CA MET A 147 9.58 10.86 -4.24
C MET A 147 9.76 11.98 -5.25
N ILE A 148 10.72 12.87 -5.02
CA ILE A 148 11.12 13.90 -5.98
C ILE A 148 12.48 13.51 -6.54
N ILE A 149 12.57 13.34 -7.86
CA ILE A 149 13.77 12.90 -8.55
C ILE A 149 14.22 14.04 -9.46
N ASP A 150 15.36 14.64 -9.14
CA ASP A 150 16.03 15.66 -9.95
C ASP A 150 17.07 14.97 -10.84
N TRP A 151 16.88 15.10 -12.16
CA TRP A 151 17.77 14.53 -13.17
C TRP A 151 18.67 15.57 -13.82
N SER A 152 18.84 16.76 -13.26
CA SER A 152 19.73 17.81 -13.80
C SER A 152 21.17 17.33 -14.03
N LYS A 153 21.61 16.28 -13.33
CA LYS A 153 22.94 15.65 -13.45
C LYS A 153 22.95 14.30 -14.16
N TYR A 154 21.87 13.91 -14.87
CA TYR A 154 21.78 12.58 -15.49
C TYR A 154 22.91 12.28 -16.50
N ASN A 155 23.50 13.31 -17.14
CA ASN A 155 24.65 13.17 -18.02
C ASN A 155 25.91 12.65 -17.30
N ASN A 156 26.02 12.89 -15.99
CA ASN A 156 27.05 12.32 -15.13
C ASN A 156 26.64 10.95 -14.58
N LYS A 157 25.52 10.39 -15.07
CA LYS A 157 24.88 9.17 -14.56
C LYS A 157 24.45 9.27 -13.10
N GLU A 158 24.12 10.46 -12.63
CA GLU A 158 23.66 10.71 -11.26
C GLU A 158 22.26 11.31 -11.26
N LEU A 159 21.42 10.81 -10.36
CA LEU A 159 20.14 11.42 -10.01
C LEU A 159 20.17 11.82 -8.53
N GLN A 160 19.58 12.96 -8.21
CA GLN A 160 19.31 13.32 -6.83
C GLN A 160 17.88 12.93 -6.48
N VAL A 161 17.69 12.22 -5.38
CA VAL A 161 16.37 11.74 -4.96
C VAL A 161 16.04 12.30 -3.59
N PHE A 162 14.82 12.78 -3.44
CA PHE A 162 14.27 13.23 -2.18
C PHE A 162 13.04 12.41 -1.83
N PHE A 163 12.98 11.92 -0.60
CA PHE A 163 11.83 11.20 -0.06
C PHE A 163 11.16 12.09 0.98
N LEU A 164 9.89 12.40 0.77
CA LEU A 164 9.12 13.32 1.62
C LEU A 164 7.97 12.55 2.31
N SER A 165 7.84 12.75 3.62
CA SER A 165 6.71 12.26 4.40
C SER A 165 5.44 13.07 4.13
N GLY A 166 4.27 12.45 4.23
CA GLY A 166 2.99 13.07 3.88
C GLY A 166 2.57 14.23 4.79
N ASN A 167 3.04 14.25 6.03
CA ASN A 167 2.89 15.38 6.96
C ASN A 167 3.94 16.49 6.74
N ASN A 168 4.85 16.31 5.77
CA ASN A 168 5.95 17.21 5.45
C ASN A 168 6.93 17.46 6.61
N GLU A 169 6.93 16.60 7.62
CA GLU A 169 7.83 16.76 8.78
C GLU A 169 9.24 16.24 8.48
N LEU A 170 9.38 15.30 7.54
CA LEU A 170 10.65 14.64 7.26
C LEU A 170 10.95 14.62 5.76
N LEU A 171 12.15 15.09 5.43
CA LEU A 171 12.74 15.00 4.10
C LEU A 171 14.06 14.26 4.21
N MET A 172 14.17 13.15 3.48
CA MET A 172 15.44 12.46 3.29
C MET A 172 15.96 12.76 1.90
N ARG A 173 17.26 13.02 1.80
CA ARG A 173 17.99 13.17 0.54
C ARG A 173 18.85 11.95 0.33
N SER A 174 18.94 11.53 -0.92
CA SER A 174 19.89 10.52 -1.38
C SER A 174 20.32 10.82 -2.81
N HIS A 175 21.14 9.94 -3.36
CA HIS A 175 21.46 9.94 -4.78
C HIS A 175 21.42 8.53 -5.35
N VAL A 176 21.25 8.44 -6.66
CA VAL A 176 21.24 7.20 -7.42
C VAL A 176 22.27 7.26 -8.53
N SER A 177 23.14 6.26 -8.58
CA SER A 177 24.05 6.06 -9.71
C SER A 177 23.36 5.21 -10.76
N LEU A 178 23.14 5.77 -11.94
CA LEU A 178 22.53 5.10 -13.07
C LEU A 178 23.56 4.22 -13.78
N GLU A 179 23.27 2.92 -13.92
CA GLU A 179 24.08 2.05 -14.78
C GLU A 179 24.01 2.52 -16.24
N ASN A 180 22.79 2.88 -16.69
CA ASN A 180 22.48 3.28 -18.04
C ASN A 180 21.59 4.54 -18.11
N ALA A 181 22.22 5.71 -18.19
CA ALA A 181 21.52 6.99 -18.33
C ALA A 181 20.60 7.05 -19.57
N ASN A 182 20.95 6.39 -20.68
CA ASN A 182 20.11 6.36 -21.87
C ASN A 182 18.81 5.58 -21.65
N GLN A 183 18.85 4.53 -20.82
CA GLN A 183 17.64 3.79 -20.45
C GLN A 183 16.72 4.65 -19.59
N PHE A 184 17.27 5.39 -18.62
CA PHE A 184 16.49 6.35 -17.84
C PHE A 184 15.81 7.39 -18.75
N VAL A 185 16.55 7.97 -19.69
CA VAL A 185 15.99 8.93 -20.67
C VAL A 185 14.83 8.31 -21.45
N ARG A 186 15.02 7.11 -22.02
CA ARG A 186 13.97 6.44 -22.82
C ARG A 186 12.75 6.02 -22.02
N ASN A 187 12.91 5.60 -20.78
CA ASN A 187 11.83 5.02 -19.99
C ASN A 187 11.09 6.06 -19.14
N ILE A 188 11.76 7.15 -18.75
CA ILE A 188 11.21 8.15 -17.84
C ILE A 188 11.05 9.52 -18.52
N ILE A 189 12.09 10.02 -19.21
CA ILE A 189 12.07 11.39 -19.76
C ILE A 189 11.28 11.47 -21.07
N GLU A 190 11.54 10.60 -22.05
CA GLU A 190 10.87 10.66 -23.36
C GLU A 190 9.35 10.43 -23.29
N PRO A 191 8.83 9.45 -22.53
CA PRO A 191 7.39 9.27 -22.38
C PRO A 191 6.72 10.47 -21.72
N ALA A 192 7.42 11.13 -20.78
CA ALA A 192 6.88 12.27 -20.07
C ALA A 192 6.62 13.51 -20.95
N LYS A 193 7.27 13.59 -22.12
CA LYS A 193 7.02 14.66 -23.11
C LYS A 193 5.71 14.48 -23.89
N THR A 194 5.15 13.26 -23.90
CA THR A 194 3.89 12.95 -24.61
C THR A 194 2.69 12.86 -23.68
N TYR A 195 2.93 12.88 -22.37
CA TYR A 195 1.89 12.90 -21.35
C TYR A 195 1.09 14.21 -21.35
N SER A 196 -0.15 14.12 -20.84
CA SER A 196 -1.07 15.25 -20.69
C SER A 196 -0.50 16.34 -19.80
N THR A 197 -1.00 17.56 -20.01
CA THR A 197 -0.65 18.71 -19.17
C THR A 197 -1.34 18.62 -17.81
N PHE A 198 -0.61 19.00 -16.76
CA PHE A 198 -1.11 19.10 -15.40
C PHE A 198 -1.12 20.56 -14.98
N LYS A 199 -2.19 20.96 -14.29
CA LYS A 199 -2.32 22.29 -13.70
C LYS A 199 -1.94 22.23 -12.24
N GLU A 200 -1.06 23.14 -11.84
CA GLU A 200 -0.79 23.42 -10.43
C GLU A 200 -1.91 24.31 -9.88
N VAL A 201 -2.52 23.88 -8.78
CA VAL A 201 -3.49 24.64 -8.01
C VAL A 201 -2.83 24.98 -6.68
N GLU A 202 -2.28 26.19 -6.61
CA GLU A 202 -1.63 26.72 -5.42
C GLU A 202 -2.62 26.89 -4.26
N ARG A 203 -2.12 26.63 -3.06
CA ARG A 203 -2.88 26.72 -1.80
C ARG A 203 -2.00 27.39 -0.75
N ASP A 204 -2.50 28.47 -0.15
CA ASP A 204 -1.72 29.24 0.81
C ASP A 204 -1.42 28.43 2.07
N GLY A 205 -0.13 28.22 2.38
CA GLY A 205 0.31 27.40 3.51
C GLY A 205 0.22 25.87 3.32
N PHE A 206 -0.18 25.39 2.13
CA PHE A 206 -0.30 23.95 1.82
C PHE A 206 0.44 23.57 0.53
N ILE A 207 0.76 22.29 0.38
CA ILE A 207 1.36 21.80 -0.87
C ILE A 207 0.34 21.97 -2.00
N SER A 208 0.76 22.44 -3.17
CA SER A 208 -0.11 22.60 -4.33
C SER A 208 -0.78 21.27 -4.74
N LEU A 209 -1.99 21.35 -5.28
CA LEU A 209 -2.61 20.20 -5.95
C LEU A 209 -2.17 20.17 -7.42
N TYR A 210 -1.86 18.98 -7.93
CA TYR A 210 -1.51 18.77 -9.33
C TYR A 210 -2.58 17.91 -9.99
N ILE A 211 -3.29 18.51 -10.94
CA ILE A 211 -4.53 17.98 -11.47
C ILE A 211 -4.48 17.96 -12.99
N ALA A 212 -4.95 16.87 -13.61
CA ALA A 212 -5.01 16.72 -15.06
C ALA A 212 -5.86 17.84 -15.67
N ASN A 213 -5.30 18.53 -16.67
CA ASN A 213 -5.93 19.68 -17.30
C ASN A 213 -6.84 19.30 -18.49
N ASP A 214 -6.70 18.07 -19.00
CA ASP A 214 -7.50 17.54 -20.10
C ASP A 214 -8.74 16.81 -19.57
N LYS A 215 -9.73 16.63 -20.45
CA LYS A 215 -10.85 15.72 -20.17
C LYS A 215 -10.35 14.27 -20.09
N ILE A 216 -11.03 13.45 -19.29
CA ILE A 216 -10.61 12.08 -19.04
C ILE A 216 -11.65 11.14 -19.60
N GLU A 217 -11.25 10.30 -20.55
CA GLU A 217 -12.06 9.18 -21.03
C GLU A 217 -11.80 7.96 -20.15
N SER A 218 -12.86 7.42 -19.55
CA SER A 218 -12.80 6.20 -18.75
C SER A 218 -14.02 5.34 -19.00
N ALA A 219 -13.84 4.02 -19.06
CA ALA A 219 -14.94 3.11 -19.26
C ALA A 219 -15.70 2.88 -17.94
N LYS A 220 -17.02 2.87 -18.01
CA LYS A 220 -17.89 2.20 -17.04
C LYS A 220 -17.79 0.70 -17.29
N TYR A 221 -17.67 -0.08 -16.21
CA TYR A 221 -17.59 -1.53 -16.27
C TYR A 221 -18.72 -2.19 -15.49
N THR A 222 -19.09 -3.40 -15.90
CA THR A 222 -19.99 -4.28 -15.15
C THR A 222 -19.29 -5.62 -14.94
N TYR A 223 -19.31 -6.15 -13.71
CA TYR A 223 -18.68 -7.42 -13.36
C TYR A 223 -19.65 -8.36 -12.64
N PHE A 224 -19.49 -9.66 -12.91
CA PHE A 224 -19.90 -10.70 -11.97
C PHE A 224 -18.89 -10.74 -10.81
N ILE A 225 -19.41 -10.85 -9.59
CA ILE A 225 -18.60 -11.06 -8.39
C ILE A 225 -18.77 -12.47 -7.84
N GLU A 226 -17.68 -13.00 -7.28
CA GLU A 226 -17.67 -14.24 -6.53
C GLU A 226 -17.58 -13.94 -5.03
N GLU A 227 -18.34 -14.66 -4.20
CA GLU A 227 -18.38 -14.48 -2.74
C GLU A 227 -17.93 -15.76 -2.03
N LYS A 228 -16.84 -15.68 -1.25
CA LYS A 228 -16.23 -16.83 -0.55
C LYS A 228 -16.01 -16.60 0.95
N PRO A 229 -17.05 -16.19 1.72
CA PRO A 229 -16.88 -15.89 3.15
C PRO A 229 -16.42 -17.11 3.98
N GLU A 230 -16.83 -18.32 3.61
CA GLU A 230 -16.47 -19.55 4.33
C GLU A 230 -14.97 -19.87 4.26
N LEU A 231 -14.29 -19.56 3.15
CA LEU A 231 -12.83 -19.76 3.06
C LEU A 231 -12.07 -18.90 4.07
N PHE A 232 -12.57 -17.69 4.38
CA PHE A 232 -11.97 -16.84 5.39
C PHE A 232 -12.11 -17.42 6.80
N LYS A 233 -13.24 -18.06 7.11
CA LYS A 233 -13.39 -18.80 8.37
C LYS A 233 -12.33 -19.89 8.48
N ASP A 234 -12.12 -20.64 7.40
CA ASP A 234 -11.20 -21.79 7.41
C ASP A 234 -9.73 -21.38 7.62
N VAL A 235 -9.34 -20.17 7.21
CA VAL A 235 -7.96 -19.67 7.37
C VAL A 235 -7.76 -18.78 8.61
N LEU A 236 -8.79 -18.11 9.12
CA LEU A 236 -8.65 -17.18 10.25
C LEU A 236 -8.76 -17.86 11.63
N PHE A 237 -9.42 -19.01 11.72
CA PHE A 237 -9.56 -19.75 12.98
C PHE A 237 -8.55 -20.89 13.06
N THR A 238 -7.78 -20.94 14.14
CA THR A 238 -6.73 -21.96 14.33
C THR A 238 -7.28 -23.39 14.49
N ASN A 239 -8.48 -23.55 15.06
CA ASN A 239 -9.12 -24.85 15.22
C ASN A 239 -10.63 -24.78 14.90
N LEU A 240 -10.98 -25.24 13.71
CA LEU A 240 -12.35 -25.20 13.18
C LEU A 240 -13.34 -26.05 13.99
N ASN A 241 -12.90 -27.08 14.71
CA ASN A 241 -13.79 -27.94 15.51
C ASN A 241 -14.45 -27.21 16.68
N ASN A 242 -13.86 -26.10 17.12
CA ASN A 242 -14.35 -25.30 18.25
C ASN A 242 -15.18 -24.09 17.78
N VAL A 243 -15.30 -23.87 16.47
CA VAL A 243 -15.98 -22.71 15.92
C VAL A 243 -17.49 -22.95 15.95
N VAL A 244 -18.20 -22.08 16.66
CA VAL A 244 -19.66 -22.06 16.73
C VAL A 244 -20.20 -20.94 15.85
N ARG A 245 -21.18 -21.27 15.01
CA ARG A 245 -21.94 -20.30 14.19
C ARG A 245 -23.22 -19.88 14.92
N THR A 246 -23.56 -18.60 14.84
CA THR A 246 -24.82 -18.03 15.33
C THR A 246 -25.32 -16.98 14.36
N ASP A 247 -26.59 -17.07 13.98
CA ASP A 247 -27.26 -16.05 13.18
C ASP A 247 -27.76 -14.94 14.13
N GLU A 248 -27.16 -13.75 14.04
CA GLU A 248 -27.52 -12.59 14.89
C GLU A 248 -28.68 -11.80 14.29
N SER A 249 -28.74 -11.73 12.96
CA SER A 249 -29.84 -11.14 12.20
C SER A 249 -29.94 -11.77 10.81
N ALA A 250 -30.95 -11.38 10.01
CA ALA A 250 -31.08 -11.82 8.62
C ALA A 250 -29.90 -11.43 7.71
N THR A 251 -29.07 -10.47 8.13
CA THR A 251 -27.92 -9.97 7.37
C THR A 251 -26.59 -10.11 8.11
N THR A 252 -26.58 -10.77 9.27
CA THR A 252 -25.41 -10.83 10.15
C THR A 252 -25.22 -12.23 10.70
N GLU A 253 -24.08 -12.82 10.36
CA GLU A 253 -23.66 -14.14 10.82
C GLU A 253 -22.42 -13.99 11.68
N LYS A 254 -22.35 -14.74 12.77
CA LYS A 254 -21.25 -14.68 13.73
C LYS A 254 -20.64 -16.06 13.93
N TYR A 255 -19.31 -16.11 13.89
CA TYR A 255 -18.50 -17.28 14.19
C TYR A 255 -17.61 -16.96 15.38
N HIS A 256 -17.43 -17.90 16.31
CA HIS A 256 -16.49 -17.71 17.42
C HIS A 256 -15.95 -19.05 17.93
N ASP A 257 -14.72 -19.06 18.43
CA ASP A 257 -14.07 -20.22 19.08
C ASP A 257 -13.85 -20.01 20.59
N GLY A 258 -14.43 -18.94 21.15
CA GLY A 258 -14.26 -18.52 22.55
C GLY A 258 -13.08 -17.58 22.80
N MET A 259 -12.10 -17.53 21.91
CA MET A 259 -10.96 -16.59 21.98
C MET A 259 -11.05 -15.49 20.93
N SER A 260 -11.63 -15.80 19.79
CA SER A 260 -11.77 -14.93 18.63
C SER A 260 -13.19 -14.95 18.11
N ARG A 261 -13.53 -13.93 17.34
CA ARG A 261 -14.82 -13.82 16.66
C ARG A 261 -14.64 -13.33 15.24
N MET A 262 -15.47 -13.84 14.34
CA MET A 262 -15.63 -13.33 12.98
C MET A 262 -17.11 -12.99 12.77
N VAL A 263 -17.39 -11.80 12.24
CA VAL A 263 -18.75 -11.34 11.91
C VAL A 263 -18.82 -11.09 10.42
N ILE A 264 -19.79 -11.70 9.75
CA ILE A 264 -20.11 -11.44 8.35
C ILE A 264 -21.29 -10.47 8.31
N ASP A 265 -21.16 -9.41 7.53
CA ASP A 265 -22.22 -8.46 7.19
C ASP A 265 -22.52 -8.58 5.69
N SER A 266 -23.65 -9.18 5.35
CA SER A 266 -24.04 -9.41 3.96
C SER A 266 -24.55 -8.15 3.26
N LYS A 267 -24.96 -7.12 4.01
CA LYS A 267 -25.36 -5.83 3.46
C LYS A 267 -24.14 -5.04 3.00
N ALA A 268 -23.08 -5.02 3.82
CA ALA A 268 -21.83 -4.35 3.50
C ALA A 268 -20.84 -5.23 2.70
N LYS A 269 -21.23 -6.49 2.39
CA LYS A 269 -20.42 -7.53 1.74
C LYS A 269 -19.02 -7.69 2.37
N SER A 270 -18.99 -7.65 3.70
CA SER A 270 -17.75 -7.58 4.46
C SER A 270 -17.71 -8.59 5.60
N LEU A 271 -16.49 -8.92 6.03
CA LEU A 271 -16.25 -9.65 7.27
C LEU A 271 -15.36 -8.85 8.20
N THR A 272 -15.51 -9.08 9.51
CA THR A 272 -14.67 -8.52 10.56
C THR A 272 -14.25 -9.62 11.53
N TYR A 273 -12.96 -9.92 11.59
CA TYR A 273 -12.34 -10.79 12.58
C TYR A 273 -11.73 -9.97 13.71
N VAL A 274 -11.88 -10.44 14.96
CA VAL A 274 -11.33 -9.80 16.16
C VAL A 274 -10.78 -10.86 17.11
N TYR A 275 -9.56 -10.64 17.60
CA TYR A 275 -8.94 -11.40 18.68
C TYR A 275 -8.72 -10.45 19.89
N PRO A 276 -9.67 -10.38 20.85
CA PRO A 276 -9.66 -9.36 21.89
C PRO A 276 -8.41 -9.35 22.78
N ALA A 277 -7.83 -10.52 23.06
CA ALA A 277 -6.65 -10.60 23.94
C ALA A 277 -5.37 -9.99 23.33
N ALA A 278 -5.37 -9.64 22.04
CA ALA A 278 -4.25 -8.92 21.43
C ALA A 278 -4.38 -7.39 21.54
N GLU A 279 -5.50 -6.85 22.02
CA GLU A 279 -5.69 -5.40 22.10
C GLU A 279 -4.52 -4.72 22.83
N SER A 280 -3.89 -3.75 22.17
CA SER A 280 -2.74 -3.04 22.71
C SER A 280 -2.69 -1.63 22.14
N SER A 281 -2.25 -0.68 22.97
CA SER A 281 -1.97 0.70 22.59
C SER A 281 -0.48 0.98 22.41
N VAL A 282 0.37 -0.05 22.50
CA VAL A 282 1.81 0.08 22.29
C VAL A 282 2.05 0.36 20.81
N ARG A 283 2.68 1.49 20.50
CA ARG A 283 3.05 1.85 19.13
C ARG A 283 3.99 0.81 18.54
N ILE A 284 3.68 0.37 17.32
CA ILE A 284 4.52 -0.54 16.53
C ILE A 284 5.30 0.30 15.50
N GLU A 285 6.57 -0.04 15.32
CA GLU A 285 7.42 0.62 14.32
C GLU A 285 6.86 0.44 12.89
N PRO A 286 6.96 1.47 12.02
CA PRO A 286 6.35 1.42 10.69
C PRO A 286 6.78 0.21 9.86
N SER A 287 8.06 -0.16 9.91
CA SER A 287 8.61 -1.30 9.15
C SER A 287 7.93 -2.61 9.55
N LYS A 288 7.94 -2.91 10.85
CA LYS A 288 7.32 -4.09 11.44
C LYS A 288 5.82 -4.11 11.19
N LEU A 289 5.15 -2.98 11.41
CA LEU A 289 3.70 -2.86 11.22
C LEU A 289 3.28 -3.20 9.78
N PHE A 290 4.02 -2.68 8.78
CA PHE A 290 3.75 -2.99 7.38
C PHE A 290 4.03 -4.45 7.04
N THR A 291 5.19 -4.98 7.44
CA THR A 291 5.59 -6.38 7.17
C THR A 291 4.59 -7.36 7.78
N ASP A 292 4.30 -7.22 9.08
CA ASP A 292 3.38 -8.10 9.80
C ASP A 292 1.98 -8.05 9.12
N SER A 293 1.50 -6.85 8.75
CA SER A 293 0.23 -6.66 8.03
C SER A 293 0.20 -7.33 6.65
N PHE A 294 1.26 -7.13 5.85
CA PHE A 294 1.37 -7.72 4.53
C PHE A 294 1.42 -9.24 4.60
N GLU A 295 2.28 -9.80 5.45
CA GLU A 295 2.45 -11.24 5.63
C GLU A 295 1.16 -11.89 6.11
N PHE A 296 0.48 -11.33 7.12
CA PHE A 296 -0.78 -11.87 7.61
C PHE A 296 -1.87 -11.97 6.53
N ILE A 297 -2.00 -10.94 5.68
CA ILE A 297 -2.97 -10.98 4.59
C ILE A 297 -2.51 -11.98 3.52
N ASN A 298 -1.22 -12.01 3.21
CA ASN A 298 -0.68 -12.74 2.08
C ASN A 298 -0.43 -14.23 2.34
N GLU A 299 -0.21 -14.64 3.59
CA GLU A 299 0.04 -16.04 3.99
C GLU A 299 -1.03 -16.98 3.41
N HIS A 300 -2.29 -16.55 3.42
CA HIS A 300 -3.42 -17.31 2.87
C HIS A 300 -3.97 -16.75 1.54
N GLY A 301 -3.21 -15.93 0.84
CA GLY A 301 -3.62 -15.33 -0.44
C GLY A 301 -4.80 -14.36 -0.30
N GLY A 302 -4.86 -13.61 0.81
CA GLY A 302 -5.95 -12.72 1.14
C GLY A 302 -6.07 -11.49 0.22
N PHE A 303 -5.05 -11.14 -0.54
CA PHE A 303 -5.17 -10.10 -1.58
C PHE A 303 -5.90 -10.66 -2.81
N THR A 304 -7.23 -10.78 -2.69
CA THR A 304 -8.10 -11.44 -3.68
C THR A 304 -8.19 -10.72 -5.02
N ASP A 305 -7.89 -9.42 -5.03
CA ASP A 305 -7.86 -8.53 -6.20
C ASP A 305 -6.65 -7.58 -6.10
N ASP A 306 -6.62 -6.51 -6.90
CA ASP A 306 -5.63 -5.43 -6.81
C ASP A 306 -5.92 -4.55 -5.58
N TYR A 307 -5.21 -4.80 -4.49
CA TYR A 307 -5.26 -3.99 -3.27
C TYR A 307 -3.94 -3.26 -3.07
N ARG A 308 -4.00 -1.95 -2.77
CA ARG A 308 -2.82 -1.11 -2.60
C ARG A 308 -2.86 -0.34 -1.29
N LEU A 309 -1.72 -0.18 -0.64
CA LEU A 309 -1.61 0.56 0.62
C LEU A 309 -1.99 2.03 0.42
N VAL A 310 -2.98 2.53 1.17
CA VAL A 310 -3.43 3.94 1.10
C VAL A 310 -3.38 4.67 2.43
N SER A 311 -3.22 3.97 3.54
CA SER A 311 -3.08 4.61 4.85
C SER A 311 -2.26 3.74 5.80
N SER A 312 -1.45 4.40 6.62
CA SER A 312 -0.73 3.80 7.74
C SER A 312 -0.83 4.76 8.92
N SER A 313 -1.28 4.25 10.06
CA SER A 313 -1.43 4.99 11.31
C SER A 313 -0.71 4.24 12.41
N THR A 314 0.52 4.66 12.72
CA THR A 314 1.30 4.05 13.82
C THR A 314 0.72 4.34 15.20
N SER A 315 -0.06 5.42 15.37
CA SER A 315 -0.76 5.69 16.63
C SER A 315 -1.87 4.70 16.93
N ASN A 316 -2.53 4.20 15.88
CA ASN A 316 -3.60 3.20 15.99
C ASN A 316 -3.15 1.79 15.58
N ASN A 317 -1.86 1.61 15.24
CA ASN A 317 -1.32 0.40 14.61
C ASN A 317 -2.20 -0.13 13.47
N GLN A 318 -2.71 0.77 12.62
CA GLN A 318 -3.67 0.45 11.57
C GLN A 318 -3.04 0.64 10.19
N LEU A 319 -3.28 -0.31 9.27
CA LEU A 319 -3.08 -0.09 7.83
C LEU A 319 -4.38 -0.32 7.06
N ASP A 320 -4.54 0.47 6.00
CA ASP A 320 -5.64 0.34 5.05
C ASP A 320 -5.11 0.09 3.64
N TYR A 321 -5.63 -0.96 3.00
CA TYR A 321 -5.39 -1.29 1.60
C TYR A 321 -6.68 -1.09 0.82
N GLN A 322 -6.65 -0.21 -0.18
CA GLN A 322 -7.79 0.12 -1.02
C GLN A 322 -7.87 -0.83 -2.21
N LEU A 323 -9.07 -1.26 -2.57
CA LEU A 323 -9.33 -2.00 -3.81
C LEU A 323 -9.20 -1.09 -5.04
N TYR A 324 -8.53 -1.58 -6.08
CA TYR A 324 -8.32 -0.90 -7.36
C TYR A 324 -8.85 -1.74 -8.52
N LEU A 325 -9.23 -1.05 -9.60
CA LEU A 325 -9.51 -1.65 -10.89
C LEU A 325 -8.83 -0.82 -11.97
N HIS A 326 -8.05 -1.47 -12.84
CA HIS A 326 -7.30 -0.81 -13.92
C HIS A 326 -6.48 0.41 -13.47
N GLY A 327 -5.97 0.38 -12.23
CA GLY A 327 -5.17 1.45 -11.62
C GLY A 327 -5.94 2.62 -11.01
N LEU A 328 -7.28 2.59 -11.02
CA LEU A 328 -8.12 3.57 -10.34
C LEU A 328 -8.69 2.99 -9.03
N PRO A 329 -8.74 3.76 -7.93
CA PRO A 329 -9.28 3.29 -6.66
C PRO A 329 -10.80 3.13 -6.75
N ILE A 330 -11.34 2.14 -6.05
CA ILE A 330 -12.78 1.85 -6.00
C ILE A 330 -13.36 2.35 -4.67
N TYR A 331 -14.40 3.17 -4.74
CA TYR A 331 -15.14 3.66 -3.58
C TYR A 331 -16.61 3.24 -3.66
N SER A 332 -17.27 3.12 -2.52
CA SER A 332 -18.67 2.73 -2.41
C SER A 332 -19.18 3.12 -1.03
N ASP A 333 -20.46 3.46 -0.95
CA ASP A 333 -21.26 3.57 0.27
C ASP A 333 -22.08 2.29 0.54
N GLN A 334 -22.20 1.40 -0.44
CA GLN A 334 -22.96 0.15 -0.35
C GLN A 334 -22.10 -1.01 0.16
N ALA A 335 -20.80 -1.02 -0.13
CA ALA A 335 -19.89 -2.06 0.36
C ALA A 335 -18.54 -1.54 0.84
N ILE A 336 -17.94 -2.32 1.74
CA ILE A 336 -16.54 -2.14 2.13
C ILE A 336 -15.65 -2.51 0.94
N ASN A 337 -14.75 -1.61 0.57
CA ASN A 337 -13.80 -1.76 -0.54
C ASN A 337 -12.34 -1.61 -0.05
N ARG A 338 -12.13 -1.70 1.26
CA ARG A 338 -10.82 -1.66 1.90
C ARG A 338 -10.58 -2.92 2.73
N ILE A 339 -9.34 -3.37 2.75
CA ILE A 339 -8.82 -4.27 3.76
C ILE A 339 -8.18 -3.40 4.85
N THR A 340 -8.65 -3.54 6.08
CA THR A 340 -8.14 -2.82 7.25
C THR A 340 -7.58 -3.82 8.26
N THR A 341 -6.32 -3.63 8.64
CA THR A 341 -5.66 -4.39 9.71
C THR A 341 -5.40 -3.46 10.89
N VAL A 342 -5.61 -3.96 12.11
CA VAL A 342 -5.23 -3.28 13.35
C VAL A 342 -4.44 -4.26 14.19
N TRP A 343 -3.21 -3.88 14.52
CA TRP A 343 -2.26 -4.73 15.23
C TRP A 343 -2.17 -4.37 16.70
N GLY A 344 -1.97 -5.39 17.51
CA GLY A 344 -1.77 -5.22 18.94
C GLY A 344 -0.54 -5.99 19.41
N ASP A 345 -0.61 -6.61 20.59
CA ASP A 345 0.55 -7.31 21.15
C ASP A 345 0.81 -8.63 20.41
N ASN A 346 1.93 -8.68 19.67
CA ASN A 346 2.46 -9.84 18.93
C ASN A 346 1.57 -10.49 17.87
N ARG A 347 0.34 -10.00 17.63
CA ARG A 347 -0.57 -10.50 16.60
C ARG A 347 -1.63 -9.47 16.21
N ILE A 348 -2.39 -9.79 15.16
CA ILE A 348 -3.52 -8.97 14.72
C ILE A 348 -4.63 -8.93 15.79
N PHE A 349 -5.10 -7.72 16.10
CA PHE A 349 -6.23 -7.48 16.99
C PHE A 349 -7.55 -7.47 16.20
N ARG A 350 -7.58 -6.76 15.07
CA ARG A 350 -8.77 -6.64 14.23
C ARG A 350 -8.43 -6.67 12.74
N TYR A 351 -9.23 -7.39 11.98
CA TYR A 351 -9.12 -7.52 10.53
C TYR A 351 -10.49 -7.34 9.90
N LYS A 352 -10.64 -6.33 9.04
CA LYS A 352 -11.91 -6.04 8.34
C LYS A 352 -11.66 -5.99 6.85
N ARG A 353 -12.52 -6.64 6.05
CA ARG A 353 -12.34 -6.70 4.59
C ARG A 353 -13.64 -6.99 3.84
N PRO A 354 -13.71 -6.71 2.53
CA PRO A 354 -14.68 -7.38 1.66
C PRO A 354 -14.40 -8.88 1.56
N TYR A 355 -15.44 -9.68 1.34
CA TYR A 355 -15.32 -11.12 1.07
C TYR A 355 -15.63 -11.49 -0.39
N PHE A 356 -15.86 -10.49 -1.24
CA PHE A 356 -16.10 -10.67 -2.67
C PHE A 356 -14.84 -10.36 -3.49
N SER A 357 -14.79 -10.90 -4.71
CA SER A 357 -13.78 -10.60 -5.73
C SER A 357 -14.39 -10.49 -7.13
N PHE A 358 -13.71 -9.82 -8.05
CA PHE A 358 -14.20 -9.72 -9.44
C PHE A 358 -13.90 -11.00 -10.21
N GLU A 359 -14.95 -11.63 -10.77
CA GLU A 359 -14.80 -12.90 -11.49
C GLU A 359 -14.73 -12.68 -13.01
N LYS A 360 -15.75 -12.02 -13.58
CA LYS A 360 -15.88 -11.87 -15.03
C LYS A 360 -16.47 -10.52 -15.43
N ASP A 361 -15.78 -9.85 -16.35
CA ASP A 361 -16.24 -8.62 -17.02
C ASP A 361 -17.40 -8.94 -17.98
N ILE A 362 -18.48 -8.18 -17.89
CA ILE A 362 -19.62 -8.19 -18.81
C ILE A 362 -19.36 -7.14 -19.91
N THR A 363 -18.46 -7.49 -20.82
CA THR A 363 -17.94 -6.56 -21.84
C THR A 363 -18.99 -5.92 -22.73
N SER A 364 -20.17 -6.55 -22.90
CA SER A 364 -21.29 -6.00 -23.66
C SER A 364 -21.94 -4.77 -23.03
N GLU A 365 -21.73 -4.55 -21.73
CA GLU A 365 -22.26 -3.38 -20.98
C GLU A 365 -21.22 -2.27 -20.79
N LYS A 366 -20.02 -2.47 -21.34
CA LYS A 366 -18.94 -1.49 -21.26
C LYS A 366 -19.33 -0.22 -22.00
N GLU A 367 -19.30 0.91 -21.31
CA GLU A 367 -19.67 2.22 -21.85
C GLU A 367 -18.54 3.22 -21.61
N MET A 368 -18.10 3.93 -22.65
CA MET A 368 -17.12 5.02 -22.47
C MET A 368 -17.81 6.25 -21.87
N LYS A 369 -17.25 6.78 -20.78
CA LYS A 369 -17.67 8.03 -20.16
C LYS A 369 -16.57 9.07 -20.32
N GLU A 370 -16.98 10.28 -20.69
CA GLU A 370 -16.11 11.45 -20.67
C GLU A 370 -16.33 12.19 -19.34
N LEU A 371 -15.26 12.34 -18.56
CA LEU A 371 -15.25 13.15 -17.35
C LEU A 371 -14.77 14.57 -17.65
N PRO A 372 -15.32 15.58 -16.96
CA PRO A 372 -14.79 16.94 -16.95
C PRO A 372 -13.30 16.96 -16.65
N SER A 373 -12.57 17.95 -17.17
CA SER A 373 -11.18 18.14 -16.79
C SER A 373 -11.07 18.45 -15.30
N GLY A 374 -9.96 18.11 -14.68
CA GLY A 374 -9.80 18.38 -13.27
C GLY A 374 -9.71 19.90 -12.98
N SER A 375 -9.27 20.70 -13.94
CA SER A 375 -9.38 22.18 -13.89
C SER A 375 -10.82 22.65 -13.75
N GLU A 376 -11.75 22.10 -14.55
CA GLU A 376 -13.18 22.42 -14.43
C GLU A 376 -13.74 22.00 -13.06
N ILE A 377 -13.30 20.86 -12.53
CA ILE A 377 -13.69 20.40 -11.20
C ILE A 377 -13.22 21.36 -10.10
N VAL A 378 -11.96 21.80 -10.14
CA VAL A 378 -11.42 22.76 -9.18
C VAL A 378 -12.17 24.08 -9.24
N GLU A 379 -12.48 24.57 -10.45
CA GLU A 379 -13.28 25.79 -10.61
C GLU A 379 -14.69 25.65 -10.04
N LYS A 380 -15.33 24.50 -10.21
CA LYS A 380 -16.63 24.22 -9.58
C LYS A 380 -16.53 24.21 -8.05
N ILE A 381 -15.53 23.54 -7.48
CA ILE A 381 -15.27 23.53 -6.03
C ILE A 381 -15.11 24.96 -5.50
N LYS A 382 -14.26 25.77 -6.14
CA LYS A 382 -14.04 27.18 -5.77
C LYS A 382 -15.31 28.04 -5.81
N LYS A 383 -16.23 27.78 -6.73
CA LYS A 383 -17.48 28.56 -6.88
C LYS A 383 -18.51 28.29 -5.78
N LEU A 384 -18.48 27.10 -5.18
CA LEU A 384 -19.52 26.65 -4.25
C LEU A 384 -19.29 27.13 -2.82
N ASN A 385 -18.07 27.56 -2.47
CA ASN A 385 -17.66 28.03 -1.14
C ASN A 385 -17.99 27.08 0.03
N ASN A 386 -18.36 25.83 -0.24
CA ASN A 386 -18.71 24.83 0.78
C ASN A 386 -17.53 23.89 1.12
N ILE A 387 -16.47 23.92 0.32
CA ILE A 387 -15.26 23.11 0.51
C ILE A 387 -14.07 24.05 0.32
N ASP A 388 -13.29 24.27 1.37
CA ASP A 388 -12.01 24.98 1.27
C ASP A 388 -10.98 24.06 0.61
N LEU A 389 -10.19 24.62 -0.32
CA LEU A 389 -9.11 23.87 -0.96
C LEU A 389 -7.98 23.54 0.02
N SER A 390 -7.83 24.31 1.10
CA SER A 390 -6.90 23.98 2.18
C SER A 390 -7.18 22.62 2.82
N ASP A 391 -8.45 22.22 2.86
CA ASP A 391 -8.93 21.02 3.55
C ASP A 391 -8.88 19.76 2.68
N ILE A 392 -8.44 19.89 1.43
CA ILE A 392 -8.41 18.80 0.44
C ILE A 392 -7.02 18.18 0.40
N ASP A 393 -6.92 16.88 0.68
CA ASP A 393 -5.65 16.17 0.56
C ASP A 393 -5.30 15.93 -0.92
N ASP A 394 -6.28 15.48 -1.71
CA ASP A 394 -6.15 15.29 -3.16
C ASP A 394 -7.51 15.27 -3.86
N ILE A 395 -7.47 15.42 -5.19
CA ILE A 395 -8.62 15.26 -6.09
C ILE A 395 -8.26 14.20 -7.13
N VAL A 396 -8.99 13.09 -7.11
CA VAL A 396 -8.64 11.90 -7.90
C VAL A 396 -9.84 11.40 -8.70
N VAL A 397 -9.55 10.74 -9.82
CA VAL A 397 -10.54 9.91 -10.50
C VAL A 397 -10.51 8.52 -9.87
N GLY A 398 -11.68 7.97 -9.60
CA GLY A 398 -11.87 6.61 -9.09
C GLY A 398 -13.14 5.99 -9.66
N PHE A 399 -13.39 4.74 -9.32
CA PHE A 399 -14.67 4.10 -9.61
C PHE A 399 -15.60 4.21 -8.41
N TYR A 400 -16.87 4.52 -8.67
CA TYR A 400 -17.94 4.34 -7.72
C TYR A 400 -18.62 3.00 -7.98
N LEU A 401 -18.54 2.09 -7.00
CA LEU A 401 -19.11 0.76 -7.09
C LEU A 401 -20.54 0.75 -6.52
N THR A 402 -21.47 0.25 -7.33
CA THR A 402 -22.87 -0.01 -6.96
C THR A 402 -23.25 -1.44 -7.27
N TYR A 403 -24.15 -2.00 -6.47
CA TYR A 403 -24.75 -3.31 -6.73
C TYR A 403 -26.04 -3.12 -7.51
N ASP A 404 -26.10 -3.70 -8.70
CA ASP A 404 -27.33 -3.74 -9.49
C ASP A 404 -28.18 -4.93 -9.07
N GLN A 405 -27.52 -6.05 -8.75
CA GLN A 405 -28.13 -7.30 -8.27
C GLN A 405 -27.21 -7.94 -7.22
N SER A 406 -27.63 -9.06 -6.61
CA SER A 406 -26.86 -9.71 -5.54
C SER A 406 -25.44 -10.14 -5.93
N THR A 407 -25.18 -10.37 -7.22
CA THR A 407 -23.89 -10.88 -7.76
C THR A 407 -23.36 -10.07 -8.95
N ILE A 408 -23.97 -8.91 -9.26
CA ILE A 408 -23.55 -8.05 -10.35
C ILE A 408 -23.28 -6.65 -9.80
N VAL A 409 -22.11 -6.12 -10.12
CA VAL A 409 -21.68 -4.79 -9.72
C VAL A 409 -21.36 -3.92 -10.93
N THR A 410 -21.72 -2.65 -10.82
CA THR A 410 -21.37 -1.59 -11.76
C THR A 410 -20.27 -0.73 -11.15
N LEU A 411 -19.28 -0.36 -11.96
CA LEU A 411 -18.20 0.55 -11.61
C LEU A 411 -18.25 1.76 -12.53
N GLU A 412 -18.72 2.89 -11.99
CA GLU A 412 -18.85 4.14 -12.72
C GLU A 412 -17.66 5.07 -12.43
N PRO A 413 -16.90 5.53 -13.43
CA PRO A 413 -15.80 6.46 -13.21
C PRO A 413 -16.33 7.82 -12.74
N CYS A 414 -15.74 8.37 -11.68
CA CYS A 414 -16.18 9.60 -11.03
C CYS A 414 -14.98 10.38 -10.47
N TRP A 415 -15.18 11.68 -10.24
CA TRP A 415 -14.25 12.50 -9.46
C TRP A 415 -14.52 12.36 -7.96
N PHE A 416 -13.45 12.30 -7.17
CA PHE A 416 -13.49 12.23 -5.72
C PHE A 416 -12.59 13.28 -5.10
N VAL A 417 -13.05 13.86 -4.00
CA VAL A 417 -12.23 14.68 -3.11
C VAL A 417 -11.83 13.82 -1.91
N ILE A 418 -10.54 13.80 -1.60
CA ILE A 418 -10.00 13.13 -0.42
C ILE A 418 -9.78 14.16 0.68
N ARG A 419 -10.32 13.92 1.88
CA ARG A 419 -10.11 14.76 3.07
C ARG A 419 -9.92 13.88 4.29
N ASN A 420 -8.80 14.04 5.00
CA ASN A 420 -8.44 13.21 6.15
C ASN A 420 -8.61 11.71 5.86
N GLY A 421 -8.22 11.27 4.66
CA GLY A 421 -8.36 9.86 4.21
C GLY A 421 -9.78 9.40 3.83
N ILE A 422 -10.78 10.27 3.92
CA ILE A 422 -12.18 10.01 3.53
C ILE A 422 -12.40 10.48 2.09
N SER A 423 -12.89 9.59 1.23
CA SER A 423 -13.28 9.94 -0.14
C SER A 423 -14.73 10.39 -0.20
N THR A 424 -14.97 11.51 -0.89
CA THR A 424 -16.31 12.03 -1.18
C THR A 424 -16.51 12.11 -2.68
N LYS A 425 -17.50 11.39 -3.22
CA LYS A 425 -17.88 11.46 -4.64
C LYS A 425 -18.35 12.87 -4.97
N LEU A 426 -17.82 13.47 -6.02
CA LEU A 426 -18.32 14.74 -6.55
C LEU A 426 -19.51 14.47 -7.47
N THR A 427 -20.72 14.64 -6.94
CA THR A 427 -21.95 14.58 -7.74
C THR A 427 -22.30 15.96 -8.30
N PRO A 428 -23.11 16.04 -9.37
CA PRO A 428 -23.68 17.31 -9.82
C PRO A 428 -24.37 18.06 -8.68
N ASP A 429 -25.09 17.38 -7.78
CA ASP A 429 -25.77 18.00 -6.64
C ASP A 429 -24.79 18.65 -5.64
N ILE A 430 -23.68 17.95 -5.31
CA ILE A 430 -22.60 18.50 -4.47
C ILE A 430 -21.92 19.67 -5.18
N LEU A 431 -21.87 19.63 -6.51
CA LEU A 431 -21.29 20.67 -7.35
C LEU A 431 -22.30 21.80 -7.71
N GLY A 432 -23.48 21.83 -7.09
CA GLY A 432 -24.51 22.87 -7.32
C GLY A 432 -25.21 22.82 -8.67
N GLY A 433 -25.20 21.67 -9.35
CA GLY A 433 -25.90 21.42 -10.61
C GLY A 433 -27.41 21.30 -10.42
N VAL A 434 -28.17 21.90 -11.33
CA VAL A 434 -29.63 21.71 -11.42
C VAL A 434 -29.91 20.27 -11.82
N LYS A 435 -30.76 19.56 -11.07
CA LYS A 435 -31.38 18.30 -11.53
C LYS A 435 -32.05 18.57 -12.87
N ASN A 436 -31.47 18.09 -13.97
CA ASN A 436 -32.25 17.86 -15.18
C ASN A 436 -33.12 16.63 -14.92
N GLY A 437 -34.25 16.87 -14.26
CA GLY A 437 -35.29 15.88 -14.06
C GLY A 437 -35.91 15.52 -15.40
N LEU A 438 -35.57 14.34 -15.89
CA LEU A 438 -36.45 13.49 -16.68
C LEU A 438 -36.28 12.07 -16.12
N GLU A 439 -36.89 11.85 -14.95
CA GLU A 439 -37.56 10.58 -14.66
C GLU A 439 -39.02 10.70 -15.10
#